data_AF-A0A958V1B1-F1
#
_entry.id   AF-A0A958V1B1-F1
#
_cell.length_a   1.000
_cell.length_b   1.000
_cell.length_c   1.000
_cell.angle_alpha   90.00
_cell.angle_beta   90.00
_cell.angle_gamma   90.00
#
_symmetry.space_group_name_H-M   'P 1'
#
loop_
_entity.id
_entity.type
_entity.pdbx_description
1 polymer ?
#
loop_
_entity_poly.entity_id
_entity_poly.type
_entity_poly.pdbx_seq_one_letter_code
_entity_poly.pdbx_strand_id
1 'polypeptide(L)'
;MITILIIIVSVLVVGLLAYVIVNKLPKSSRPIISVLLWLLIIFLGYKIYAGIMNPIKFNEEKKIRYTAVIDNLKIIRDAELAYKEVTGKYTDKPDALIKFIDTAKFAITQTRNEVITVNKGGGITADEERKVIDTIGYKPVKDNFVNRDYNDMFNVPGTDSKIDIKTGFVEKVQ
;
A
#
# COMPACT_ATOMS: atom_id res chain seq x y z
N MET A 1 26.01 -3.51 -28.93
CA MET A 1 27.49 -3.63 -28.96
C MET A 1 28.05 -4.32 -27.70
N ILE A 2 27.64 -3.93 -26.49
CA ILE A 2 28.15 -4.52 -25.22
C ILE A 2 27.90 -6.03 -25.12
N THR A 3 26.71 -6.51 -25.50
CA THR A 3 26.36 -7.94 -25.46
C THR A 3 27.24 -8.80 -26.38
N ILE A 4 27.54 -8.32 -27.59
CA ILE A 4 28.41 -9.01 -28.55
C ILE A 4 29.85 -9.08 -28.01
N LEU A 5 30.34 -8.02 -27.39
CA LEU A 5 31.66 -7.98 -26.77
C LEU A 5 31.77 -8.98 -25.60
N ILE A 6 30.75 -9.08 -24.76
CA ILE A 6 30.70 -10.07 -23.66
C ILE A 6 30.76 -11.51 -24.19
N ILE A 7 30.05 -11.81 -25.29
CA ILE A 7 30.06 -13.13 -25.90
C ILE A 7 31.46 -13.48 -26.43
N ILE A 8 32.12 -12.56 -27.14
CA ILE A 8 33.47 -12.76 -27.67
C ILE A 8 34.48 -13.00 -26.54
N VAL A 9 34.42 -12.19 -25.47
CA VAL A 9 35.29 -12.35 -24.30
C VAL A 9 35.04 -13.69 -23.61
N SER A 10 33.78 -14.13 -23.49
CA SER A 10 33.42 -15.41 -22.88
C SER A 10 34.01 -16.59 -23.64
N VAL A 11 33.93 -16.57 -24.98
CA VAL A 11 34.51 -17.62 -25.85
C VAL A 11 36.03 -17.66 -25.73
N LEU A 12 36.70 -16.50 -25.69
CA LEU A 12 38.15 -16.42 -25.50
C LEU A 12 38.59 -16.97 -24.14
N VAL A 13 37.85 -16.66 -23.07
CA VAL A 13 38.14 -17.16 -21.72
C VAL A 13 38.01 -18.68 -21.66
N VAL A 14 36.96 -19.25 -22.26
CA VAL A 14 36.77 -20.72 -22.33
C VAL A 14 37.91 -21.39 -23.10
N GLY A 15 38.31 -20.82 -24.25
CA GLY A 15 39.41 -21.33 -25.05
C GLY A 15 40.75 -21.30 -24.31
N LEU A 16 41.04 -20.21 -23.58
CA LEU A 16 42.25 -20.07 -22.78
C LEU A 16 42.28 -21.08 -21.62
N LEU A 17 41.17 -21.26 -20.92
CA LEU A 17 41.04 -22.27 -19.86
C LEU A 17 41.29 -23.68 -20.40
N ALA A 18 40.72 -24.04 -21.55
CA ALA A 18 40.95 -25.34 -22.18
C ALA A 18 42.43 -25.55 -22.56
N TYR A 19 43.08 -24.53 -23.13
CA TYR A 19 44.50 -24.58 -23.47
C TYR A 19 45.39 -24.84 -22.24
N VAL A 20 45.13 -24.13 -21.13
CA VAL A 20 45.87 -24.32 -19.88
C VAL A 20 45.68 -25.73 -19.34
N ILE A 21 44.46 -26.28 -19.40
CA ILE A 21 44.17 -27.63 -18.90
C ILE A 21 44.91 -28.71 -19.71
N VAL A 22 44.98 -28.56 -21.03
CA VAL A 22 45.58 -29.57 -21.92
C VAL A 22 47.10 -29.47 -21.97
N ASN A 23 47.66 -28.25 -22.01
CA ASN A 23 49.08 -28.03 -22.26
C ASN A 23 49.93 -27.87 -20.99
N LYS A 24 49.37 -27.31 -19.90
CA LYS A 24 50.13 -26.97 -18.69
C LYS A 24 49.89 -27.91 -17.49
N LEU A 25 48.81 -28.70 -17.47
CA LEU A 25 48.53 -29.60 -16.34
C LEU A 25 49.09 -31.02 -16.54
N PRO A 26 49.71 -31.61 -15.49
CA PRO A 26 50.17 -32.99 -15.52
C PRO A 26 48.99 -33.96 -15.70
N LYS A 27 49.19 -35.04 -16.46
CA LYS A 27 48.12 -35.97 -16.87
C LYS A 27 47.32 -36.56 -15.70
N SER A 28 47.93 -36.70 -14.53
CA SER A 28 47.32 -37.28 -13.32
C SER A 28 46.30 -36.37 -12.63
N SER A 29 46.42 -35.03 -12.72
CA SER A 29 45.50 -34.08 -12.04
C SER A 29 44.29 -33.67 -12.88
N ARG A 30 44.33 -33.92 -14.20
CA ARG A 30 43.24 -33.62 -15.15
C ARG A 30 41.86 -34.16 -14.74
N PRO A 31 41.71 -35.44 -14.30
CA PRO A 31 40.39 -35.96 -13.92
C PRO A 31 39.85 -35.28 -12.66
N ILE A 32 40.69 -35.01 -11.67
CA ILE A 32 40.30 -34.35 -10.40
C ILE A 32 39.82 -32.91 -10.68
N ILE A 33 40.55 -32.18 -11.52
CA ILE A 33 40.20 -30.81 -11.90
C ILE A 33 38.91 -30.77 -12.73
N SER A 34 38.69 -31.75 -13.62
CA SER A 34 37.46 -31.86 -14.39
C SER A 34 36.23 -32.10 -13.50
N VAL A 35 36.33 -33.01 -12.53
CA VAL A 35 35.26 -33.27 -11.54
C VAL A 35 34.99 -32.02 -10.68
N LEU A 36 36.05 -31.32 -10.25
CA LEU A 36 35.93 -30.07 -9.51
C LEU A 36 35.23 -28.98 -10.34
N LEU A 37 35.56 -28.88 -11.64
CA LEU A 37 34.90 -27.95 -12.56
C LEU A 37 33.42 -28.28 -12.73
N TRP A 38 33.06 -29.56 -12.82
CA TRP A 38 31.67 -29.99 -12.86
C TRP A 38 30.89 -29.62 -11.60
N LEU A 39 31.48 -29.83 -10.42
CA LEU A 39 30.89 -29.39 -9.15
C LEU A 39 30.73 -27.86 -9.10
N LEU A 40 31.73 -27.13 -9.58
CA LEU A 40 31.67 -25.67 -9.68
C LEU A 40 30.53 -25.22 -10.60
N ILE A 41 30.34 -25.86 -11.75
CA ILE A 41 29.24 -25.54 -12.68
C ILE A 41 27.88 -25.73 -11.99
N ILE A 42 27.67 -26.82 -11.27
CA ILE A 42 26.41 -27.08 -10.54
C ILE A 42 26.20 -26.01 -9.47
N PHE A 43 27.24 -25.67 -8.70
CA PHE A 43 27.17 -24.64 -7.66
C PHE A 43 26.85 -23.25 -8.22
N LEU A 44 27.52 -22.85 -9.30
CA LEU A 44 27.25 -21.59 -9.99
C LEU A 44 25.84 -21.57 -10.59
N GLY A 45 25.38 -22.68 -11.16
CA GLY A 45 24.00 -22.82 -11.66
C GLY A 45 22.95 -22.61 -10.57
N TYR A 46 23.16 -23.22 -9.40
CA TYR A 46 22.30 -22.99 -8.23
C TYR A 46 22.32 -21.52 -7.78
N LYS A 47 23.50 -20.88 -7.73
CA LYS A 47 23.63 -19.46 -7.36
C LYS A 47 22.89 -18.53 -8.31
N ILE A 48 22.95 -18.79 -9.63
CA ILE A 48 22.20 -18.02 -10.63
C ILE A 48 20.71 -18.21 -10.43
N TYR A 49 20.25 -19.47 -10.27
CA TYR A 49 18.84 -19.76 -10.02
C TYR A 49 18.33 -19.07 -8.75
N ALA A 50 19.04 -19.20 -7.63
CA ALA A 50 18.67 -18.57 -6.37
C ALA A 50 18.70 -17.03 -6.47
N GLY A 51 19.70 -16.47 -7.17
CA GLY A 51 19.83 -15.03 -7.39
C GLY A 51 18.66 -14.43 -8.18
N ILE A 52 18.08 -15.17 -9.13
CA ILE A 52 16.93 -14.73 -9.92
C ILE A 52 15.60 -15.03 -9.19
N MET A 53 15.47 -16.20 -8.58
CA MET A 53 14.21 -16.65 -7.96
C MET A 53 13.90 -15.92 -6.65
N ASN A 54 14.91 -15.63 -5.81
CA ASN A 54 14.71 -14.94 -4.55
C ASN A 54 14.04 -13.56 -4.69
N PRO A 55 14.48 -12.65 -5.58
CA PRO A 55 13.80 -11.36 -5.75
C PRO A 55 12.39 -11.50 -6.33
N ILE A 56 12.13 -12.54 -7.13
CA ILE A 56 10.78 -12.80 -7.67
C ILE A 56 9.82 -13.16 -6.53
N LYS A 57 10.20 -14.14 -5.69
CA LYS A 57 9.41 -14.54 -4.52
C LYS A 57 9.20 -13.39 -3.55
N PHE A 58 10.25 -12.60 -3.30
CA PHE A 58 10.15 -11.41 -2.46
C PHE A 58 9.13 -10.40 -3.01
N ASN A 59 9.12 -10.15 -4.33
CA ASN A 59 8.16 -9.24 -4.96
C ASN A 59 6.72 -9.77 -4.88
N GLU A 60 6.52 -11.07 -4.99
CA GLU A 60 5.20 -11.71 -4.84
C GLU A 60 4.67 -11.58 -3.40
N GLU A 61 5.49 -11.96 -2.41
CA GLU A 61 5.16 -11.79 -0.99
C GLU A 61 4.97 -10.31 -0.61
N LYS A 62 5.77 -9.43 -1.21
CA LYS A 62 5.63 -7.98 -1.05
C LYS A 62 4.26 -7.53 -1.53
N LYS A 63 3.81 -7.97 -2.71
CA LYS A 63 2.49 -7.60 -3.24
C LYS A 63 1.37 -7.99 -2.28
N ILE A 64 1.41 -9.21 -1.75
CA ILE A 64 0.42 -9.71 -0.78
C ILE A 64 0.41 -8.86 0.49
N ARG A 65 1.58 -8.59 1.07
CA ARG A 65 1.70 -7.74 2.28
C ARG A 65 1.19 -6.32 2.05
N TYR A 66 1.53 -5.73 0.90
CA TYR A 66 1.09 -4.38 0.57
C TYR A 66 -0.42 -4.29 0.40
N THR A 67 -1.07 -5.30 -0.19
CA THR A 67 -2.53 -5.33 -0.29
C THR A 67 -3.19 -5.30 1.10
N ALA A 68 -2.71 -6.11 2.04
CA ALA A 68 -3.24 -6.11 3.41
C ALA A 68 -3.05 -4.74 4.12
N VAL A 69 -1.87 -4.13 3.97
CA VAL A 69 -1.61 -2.78 4.52
C VAL A 69 -2.51 -1.73 3.88
N ILE A 70 -2.72 -1.79 2.56
CA ILE A 70 -3.61 -0.87 1.84
C ILE A 70 -5.05 -0.97 2.36
N ASP A 71 -5.53 -2.18 2.64
CA ASP A 71 -6.89 -2.38 3.15
C ASP A 71 -7.04 -1.82 4.57
N ASN A 72 -6.04 -2.01 5.45
CA ASN A 72 -5.99 -1.35 6.76
C ASN A 72 -6.00 0.19 6.63
N LEU A 73 -5.22 0.75 5.70
CA LEU A 73 -5.20 2.20 5.43
C LEU A 73 -6.55 2.72 4.89
N LYS A 74 -7.27 1.94 4.09
CA LYS A 74 -8.62 2.31 3.64
C LYS A 74 -9.60 2.34 4.81
N ILE A 75 -9.50 1.40 5.76
CA ILE A 75 -10.33 1.39 6.96
C ILE A 75 -10.06 2.64 7.80
N ILE A 76 -8.78 2.97 8.06
CA ILE A 76 -8.39 4.19 8.78
C ILE A 76 -8.96 5.43 8.08
N ARG A 77 -8.81 5.53 6.75
CA ARG A 77 -9.35 6.66 5.97
C ARG A 77 -10.87 6.78 6.14
N ASP A 78 -11.61 5.69 5.96
CA ASP A 78 -13.07 5.70 6.05
C ASP A 78 -13.52 6.08 7.47
N ALA A 79 -12.79 5.64 8.50
CA ALA A 79 -13.02 6.02 9.89
C ALA A 79 -12.74 7.50 10.16
N GLU A 80 -11.63 8.05 9.67
CA GLU A 80 -11.30 9.48 9.80
C GLU A 80 -12.31 10.37 9.07
N LEU A 81 -12.79 9.95 7.90
CA LEU A 81 -13.85 10.66 7.17
C LEU A 81 -15.16 10.68 7.98
N ALA A 82 -15.55 9.55 8.56
CA ALA A 82 -16.70 9.47 9.44
C ALA A 82 -16.53 10.36 10.68
N TYR A 83 -15.35 10.36 11.29
CA TYR A 83 -15.02 11.19 12.45
C TYR A 83 -15.13 12.68 12.11
N LYS A 84 -14.63 13.09 10.94
CA LYS A 84 -14.76 14.46 10.44
C LYS A 84 -16.19 14.86 10.12
N GLU A 85 -17.00 13.96 9.59
CA GLU A 85 -18.41 14.25 9.29
C GLU A 85 -19.19 14.59 10.56
N VAL A 86 -18.91 13.90 11.68
CA VAL A 86 -19.60 14.10 12.95
C VAL A 86 -18.99 15.24 13.78
N THR A 87 -17.66 15.34 13.86
CA THR A 87 -16.96 16.27 14.76
C THR A 87 -16.42 17.52 14.05
N GLY A 88 -16.42 17.54 12.72
CA GLY A 88 -15.86 18.62 11.90
C GLY A 88 -14.32 18.62 11.78
N LYS A 89 -13.62 17.73 12.49
CA LYS A 89 -12.14 17.65 12.51
C LYS A 89 -11.67 16.20 12.35
N TYR A 90 -10.41 16.00 11.99
CA TYR A 90 -9.76 14.69 12.05
C TYR A 90 -9.19 14.44 13.46
N THR A 91 -8.92 13.19 13.81
CA THR A 91 -8.24 12.82 15.07
C THR A 91 -6.81 12.36 14.80
N ASP A 92 -5.93 12.61 15.76
CA ASP A 92 -4.54 12.12 15.79
C ASP A 92 -4.38 10.95 16.78
N LYS A 93 -5.47 10.51 17.42
CA LYS A 93 -5.46 9.46 18.45
C LYS A 93 -6.15 8.19 17.95
N PRO A 94 -5.39 7.10 17.73
CA PRO A 94 -5.93 5.80 17.32
C PRO A 94 -7.04 5.28 18.22
N ASP A 95 -6.84 5.33 19.54
CA ASP A 95 -7.82 4.81 20.51
C ASP A 95 -9.16 5.58 20.48
N ALA A 96 -9.07 6.90 20.24
CA ALA A 96 -10.26 7.74 20.11
C ALA A 96 -11.06 7.39 18.85
N LEU A 97 -10.36 7.05 17.76
CA LEU A 97 -10.99 6.65 16.50
C LEU A 97 -11.73 5.30 16.64
N ILE A 98 -11.10 4.30 17.27
CA ILE A 98 -11.73 2.99 17.52
C ILE A 98 -12.98 3.17 18.39
N LYS A 99 -12.85 3.93 19.50
CA LYS A 99 -13.99 4.22 20.39
C LYS A 99 -15.11 4.98 19.69
N PHE A 100 -14.76 5.88 18.76
CA PHE A 100 -15.75 6.60 17.96
C PHE A 100 -16.56 5.66 17.08
N ILE A 101 -15.92 4.69 16.40
CA ILE A 101 -16.64 3.73 15.54
C ILE A 101 -17.69 2.95 16.33
N ASP A 102 -17.36 2.53 17.56
CA ASP A 102 -18.28 1.77 18.40
C ASP A 102 -19.45 2.58 18.99
N THR A 103 -19.24 3.87 19.28
CA THR A 103 -20.20 4.66 20.08
C THR A 103 -20.96 5.71 19.27
N ALA A 104 -20.40 6.18 18.17
CA ALA A 104 -20.95 7.31 17.44
C ALA A 104 -22.09 6.91 16.49
N LYS A 105 -22.92 7.90 16.18
CA LYS A 105 -24.05 7.79 15.25
C LYS A 105 -24.02 8.96 14.27
N PHE A 106 -24.22 8.67 12.99
CA PHE A 106 -24.49 9.66 11.96
C PHE A 106 -25.89 10.23 12.11
N ALA A 107 -26.02 11.55 11.97
CA ALA A 107 -27.30 12.21 11.82
C ALA A 107 -27.76 12.07 10.36
N ILE A 108 -28.92 11.43 10.13
CA ILE A 108 -29.52 11.36 8.82
C ILE A 108 -30.21 12.70 8.57
N THR A 109 -29.67 13.50 7.65
CA THR A 109 -30.23 14.80 7.30
C THR A 109 -31.03 14.73 6.01
N GLN A 110 -32.23 15.31 6.02
CA GLN A 110 -33.04 15.52 4.83
C GLN A 110 -32.98 17.00 4.44
N THR A 111 -32.68 17.26 3.17
CA THR A 111 -32.77 18.60 2.61
C THR A 111 -34.13 18.78 1.95
N ARG A 112 -34.84 19.86 2.28
CA ARG A 112 -36.04 20.32 1.56
C ARG A 112 -35.87 21.78 1.13
N ASN A 113 -36.40 22.11 -0.06
CA ASN A 113 -36.45 23.48 -0.53
C ASN A 113 -37.81 24.07 -0.15
N GLU A 114 -37.80 25.17 0.59
CA GLU A 114 -39.00 25.93 0.93
C GLU A 114 -38.95 27.27 0.21
N VAL A 115 -40.03 27.61 -0.49
CA VAL A 115 -40.21 28.93 -1.11
C VAL A 115 -40.77 29.86 -0.03
N ILE A 116 -39.96 30.82 0.40
CA ILE A 116 -40.36 31.80 1.40
C ILE A 116 -40.57 33.13 0.68
N THR A 117 -41.77 33.70 0.79
CA THR A 117 -42.04 35.03 0.26
C THR A 117 -41.43 36.08 1.19
N VAL A 118 -40.30 36.65 0.79
CA VAL A 118 -39.57 37.66 1.57
C VAL A 118 -40.02 39.05 1.13
N ASN A 119 -40.46 39.87 2.07
CA ASN A 119 -40.87 41.25 1.81
C ASN A 119 -39.62 42.13 1.71
N LYS A 120 -39.32 42.65 0.51
CA LYS A 120 -38.12 43.47 0.26
C LYS A 120 -38.35 44.96 0.55
N GLY A 121 -39.48 45.29 1.19
CA GLY A 121 -39.87 46.67 1.51
C GLY A 121 -40.57 47.37 0.34
N GLY A 122 -41.37 48.40 0.65
CA GLY A 122 -42.08 49.19 -0.37
C GLY A 122 -43.28 48.49 -1.02
N GLY A 123 -43.80 47.40 -0.44
CA GLY A 123 -44.94 46.65 -0.99
C GLY A 123 -44.58 45.59 -2.03
N ILE A 124 -43.28 45.31 -2.24
CA ILE A 124 -42.80 44.29 -3.17
C ILE A 124 -42.42 43.02 -2.40
N THR A 125 -43.08 41.91 -2.75
CA THR A 125 -42.76 40.56 -2.25
C THR A 125 -41.98 39.79 -3.32
N ALA A 126 -40.90 39.11 -2.90
CA ALA A 126 -40.11 38.24 -3.76
C ALA A 126 -40.05 36.83 -3.16
N ASP A 127 -40.27 35.82 -3.99
CA ASP A 127 -40.14 34.42 -3.59
C ASP A 127 -38.65 34.03 -3.62
N GLU A 128 -38.11 33.65 -2.47
CA GLU A 128 -36.74 33.14 -2.34
C GLU A 128 -36.77 31.67 -1.92
N GLU A 129 -36.05 30.82 -2.65
CA GLU A 129 -35.87 29.42 -2.29
C GLU A 129 -34.82 29.30 -1.19
N ARG A 130 -35.24 28.85 0.00
CA ARG A 130 -34.32 28.50 1.09
C ARG A 130 -34.17 27.00 1.18
N LYS A 131 -32.91 26.55 1.19
CA LYS A 131 -32.54 25.15 1.47
C LYS A 131 -32.57 24.92 2.99
N VAL A 132 -33.57 24.20 3.47
CA VAL A 132 -33.69 23.82 4.89
C VAL A 132 -33.18 22.39 5.05
N ILE A 133 -32.27 22.18 6.00
CA ILE A 133 -31.70 20.87 6.31
C ILE A 133 -32.26 20.46 7.68
N ASP A 134 -32.99 19.35 7.72
CA ASP A 134 -33.62 18.82 8.92
C ASP A 134 -33.03 17.44 9.27
N THR A 135 -32.98 17.06 10.55
CA THR A 135 -32.42 15.76 10.98
C THR A 135 -33.55 14.78 11.24
N ILE A 136 -33.66 13.74 10.41
CA ILE A 136 -34.79 12.79 10.43
C ILE A 136 -34.51 11.52 11.25
N GLY A 137 -33.26 11.30 11.67
CA GLY A 137 -32.90 10.14 12.49
C GLY A 137 -31.40 9.98 12.68
N TYR A 138 -31.01 8.85 13.27
CA TYR A 138 -29.62 8.52 13.54
C TYR A 138 -29.28 7.10 13.09
N LYS A 139 -28.14 6.92 12.42
CA LYS A 139 -27.59 5.61 12.04
C LYS A 139 -26.25 5.36 12.75
N PRO A 140 -26.02 4.22 13.40
CA PRO A 140 -24.71 3.89 13.98
C PRO A 140 -23.57 3.94 12.95
N VAL A 141 -22.41 4.47 13.35
CA VAL A 141 -21.22 4.50 12.49
C VAL A 141 -20.72 3.08 12.21
N LYS A 142 -20.77 2.21 13.23
CA LYS A 142 -20.39 0.80 13.20
C LYS A 142 -20.96 0.01 12.01
N ASP A 143 -22.18 0.35 11.58
CA ASP A 143 -22.85 -0.32 10.46
C ASP A 143 -22.06 -0.22 9.15
N ASN A 144 -21.26 0.83 8.96
CA ASN A 144 -20.44 1.01 7.77
C ASN A 144 -19.13 0.18 7.80
N PHE A 145 -18.79 -0.41 8.95
CA PHE A 145 -17.57 -1.19 9.18
C PHE A 145 -17.86 -2.68 9.42
N VAL A 146 -19.10 -3.13 9.21
CA VAL A 146 -19.48 -4.55 9.35
C VAL A 146 -18.65 -5.38 8.36
N ASN A 147 -18.02 -6.45 8.87
CA ASN A 147 -17.04 -7.31 8.18
C ASN A 147 -15.65 -6.68 7.95
N ARG A 148 -15.32 -5.56 8.58
CA ARG A 148 -13.96 -5.01 8.58
C ARG A 148 -13.35 -5.12 9.96
N ASP A 149 -12.07 -5.48 10.02
CA ASP A 149 -11.32 -5.47 11.27
C ASP A 149 -10.82 -4.06 11.58
N TYR A 150 -11.68 -3.28 12.21
CA TYR A 150 -11.37 -1.91 12.60
C TYR A 150 -10.60 -1.83 13.93
N ASN A 151 -10.55 -2.91 14.73
CA ASN A 151 -9.82 -2.90 16.00
C ASN A 151 -8.31 -2.96 15.76
N ASP A 152 -7.88 -3.80 14.81
CA ASP A 152 -6.47 -3.97 14.47
C ASP A 152 -6.04 -3.15 13.24
N MET A 153 -6.84 -2.16 12.81
CA MET A 153 -6.56 -1.36 11.62
C MET A 153 -5.21 -0.63 11.67
N PHE A 154 -4.70 -0.33 12.86
CA PHE A 154 -3.42 0.38 13.06
C PHE A 154 -2.21 -0.56 13.08
N ASN A 155 -2.41 -1.88 13.15
CA ASN A 155 -1.31 -2.83 13.13
C ASN A 155 -0.88 -3.11 11.68
N VAL A 156 0.42 -3.15 11.44
CA VAL A 156 0.98 -3.46 10.11
C VAL A 156 1.12 -4.98 9.97
N PRO A 157 0.37 -5.63 9.03
CA PRO A 157 0.38 -7.09 8.91
C PRO A 157 1.78 -7.66 8.67
N GLY A 158 2.18 -8.63 9.50
CA GLY A 158 3.48 -9.30 9.41
C GLY A 158 4.64 -8.56 10.08
N THR A 159 4.36 -7.53 10.88
CA THR A 159 5.35 -6.80 11.70
C THR A 159 4.74 -6.36 13.03
N ASP A 160 5.58 -6.00 14.00
CA ASP A 160 5.14 -5.42 15.28
C ASP A 160 4.94 -3.89 15.22
N SER A 161 5.05 -3.32 14.02
CA SER A 161 4.95 -1.88 13.79
C SER A 161 3.50 -1.42 13.73
N LYS A 162 3.25 -0.19 14.20
CA LYS A 162 1.94 0.47 14.15
C LYS A 162 1.96 1.67 13.21
N ILE A 163 0.81 1.97 12.63
CA ILE A 163 0.57 3.13 11.78
C ILE A 163 0.35 4.35 12.70
N ASP A 164 1.19 5.37 12.54
CA ASP A 164 1.04 6.67 13.21
C ASP A 164 0.20 7.61 12.35
N ILE A 165 -0.74 8.31 12.97
CA ILE A 165 -1.62 9.28 12.31
C ILE A 165 -1.34 10.68 12.85
N LYS A 166 -1.18 11.64 11.94
CA LYS A 166 -0.97 13.06 12.30
C LYS A 166 -1.96 13.92 11.55
N THR A 167 -2.52 14.90 12.24
CA THR A 167 -3.45 15.86 11.67
C THR A 167 -2.78 17.21 11.53
N GLY A 168 -3.27 18.02 10.59
CA GLY A 168 -2.79 19.36 10.34
C GLY A 168 -3.87 20.20 9.67
N PHE A 169 -3.65 21.50 9.63
CA PHE A 169 -4.53 22.44 8.97
C PHE A 169 -3.90 22.92 7.67
N VAL A 170 -4.71 23.03 6.61
CA VAL A 170 -4.30 23.64 5.35
C VAL A 170 -5.07 24.95 5.25
N GLU A 171 -4.34 26.06 5.22
CA GLU A 171 -4.95 27.36 4.93
C GLU A 171 -5.38 27.38 3.47
N LYS A 172 -6.64 27.76 3.23
CA LYS A 172 -7.13 27.94 1.87
C LYS A 172 -6.56 29.26 1.36
N VAL A 173 -5.63 29.19 0.41
CA VAL A 173 -5.18 30.36 -0.34
C VAL A 173 -6.41 30.91 -1.08
N GLN A 174 -6.81 32.14 -0.73
CA GLN A 174 -7.93 32.85 -1.36
C GLN A 174 -7.59 33.32 -2.76
#